data_AF-A0A522MY58-F1
#
_entry.id   AF-A0A522MY58-F1
#
_cell.length_a   1.000
_cell.length_b   1.000
_cell.length_c   1.000
_cell.angle_alpha   90.00
_cell.angle_beta   90.00
_cell.angle_gamma   90.00
#
_symmetry.space_group_name_H-M   'P 1'
#
loop_
_entity.id
_entity.type
_entity.pdbx_description
1 polymer ?
#
loop_
_entity_poly.entity_id
_entity_poly.type
_entity_poly.pdbx_seq_one_letter_code
_entity_poly.pdbx_strand_id
1 'polypeptide(L)'
;ERQLATFLEEANGLRAEGLGRLVGRLRRAGSGDLLSAFLSPEQQRLLAETQLVMSLLEGFSDWVMDDVGRRILPDVETIRDRFEARRGARRGGLDRLVSRLIGLDLKLEQYRKGERFVAGVYRVGGEAALARLWDGPEALPAAAELDDPGAWVRRVAHA
;
A
#
# COMPACT_ATOMS: atom_id res chain seq x y z
N GLU A 1 37.11 11.84 37.77
CA GLU A 1 37.01 10.60 36.96
C GLU A 1 35.84 9.69 37.36
N ARG A 2 35.66 9.30 38.64
CA ARG A 2 34.56 8.39 39.05
C ARG A 2 33.13 8.88 38.77
N GLN A 3 32.85 10.18 38.89
CA GLN A 3 31.50 10.74 38.62
C GLN A 3 31.11 10.75 37.13
N LEU A 4 32.08 10.83 36.22
CA LEU A 4 31.82 10.78 34.77
C LEU A 4 31.49 9.34 34.31
N ALA A 5 32.11 8.34 34.95
CA ALA A 5 31.81 6.94 34.69
C ALA A 5 30.38 6.59 35.12
N THR A 6 29.94 7.05 36.29
CA THR A 6 28.56 6.84 36.77
C THR A 6 27.53 7.56 35.88
N PHE A 7 27.83 8.79 35.43
CA PHE A 7 26.96 9.50 34.49
C PHE A 7 26.86 8.81 33.12
N LEU A 8 27.96 8.24 32.62
CA LEU A 8 27.99 7.49 31.37
C LEU A 8 27.30 6.12 31.50
N GLU A 9 27.38 5.47 32.65
CA GLU A 9 26.64 4.24 32.97
C GLU A 9 25.14 4.49 33.12
N GLU A 10 24.72 5.56 33.81
CA GLU A 10 23.31 5.96 33.89
C GLU A 10 22.76 6.37 32.52
N ALA A 11 23.54 7.11 31.71
CA ALA A 11 23.16 7.46 30.34
C ALA A 11 23.05 6.21 29.44
N ASN A 12 23.93 5.23 29.61
CA ASN A 12 23.85 3.95 28.91
C ASN A 12 22.69 3.08 29.42
N GLY A 13 22.37 3.11 30.71
CA GLY A 13 21.21 2.43 31.30
C GLY A 13 19.89 3.02 30.80
N LEU A 14 19.77 4.35 30.76
CA LEU A 14 18.62 5.06 30.21
C LEU A 14 18.43 4.79 28.71
N ARG A 15 19.53 4.68 27.96
CA ARG A 15 19.53 4.28 26.54
C ARG A 15 19.16 2.81 26.36
N ALA A 16 19.71 1.91 27.18
CA ALA A 16 19.46 0.47 27.11
C ALA A 16 18.03 0.12 27.51
N GLU A 17 17.45 0.78 28.51
CA GLU A 17 16.04 0.64 28.86
C GLU A 17 15.12 1.24 27.80
N GLY A 18 15.50 2.37 27.20
CA GLY A 18 14.80 2.97 26.06
C GLY A 18 14.75 2.01 24.87
N LEU A 19 15.88 1.38 24.56
CA LEU A 19 16.03 0.33 23.55
C LEU A 19 15.25 -0.94 23.93
N GLY A 20 15.27 -1.37 25.18
CA GLY A 20 14.50 -2.53 25.66
C GLY A 20 12.99 -2.33 25.55
N ARG A 21 12.50 -1.13 25.89
CA ARG A 21 11.09 -0.74 25.69
C ARG A 21 10.73 -0.61 24.21
N LEU A 22 11.66 -0.18 23.37
CA LEU A 22 11.50 -0.08 21.91
C LEU A 22 11.41 -1.48 21.29
N VAL A 23 12.35 -2.36 21.61
CA VAL A 23 12.37 -3.77 21.18
C VAL A 23 11.14 -4.51 21.70
N GLY A 24 10.72 -4.25 22.94
CA GLY A 24 9.51 -4.83 23.52
C GLY A 24 8.22 -4.38 22.82
N ARG A 25 8.14 -3.12 22.38
CA ARG A 25 7.01 -2.61 21.58
C ARG A 25 7.02 -3.16 20.15
N LEU A 26 8.18 -3.17 19.49
CA LEU A 26 8.34 -3.75 18.14
C LEU A 26 8.01 -5.24 18.10
N ARG A 27 8.44 -5.99 19.13
CA ARG A 27 8.18 -7.42 19.25
C ARG A 27 6.70 -7.73 19.55
N ARG A 28 5.97 -6.78 20.13
CA ARG A 28 4.53 -6.90 20.43
C ARG A 28 3.65 -6.39 19.28
N ALA A 29 4.14 -5.44 18.48
CA ALA A 29 3.44 -4.87 17.33
C ALA A 29 3.50 -5.77 16.08
N GLY A 30 4.41 -6.74 16.02
CA GLY A 30 4.61 -7.54 14.81
C GLY A 30 5.25 -6.72 13.69
N SER A 31 5.99 -7.38 12.81
CA SER A 31 6.92 -6.76 11.85
C SER A 31 6.32 -5.86 10.76
N GLY A 32 5.00 -5.59 10.79
CA GLY A 32 4.31 -4.70 9.84
C GLY A 32 3.73 -3.42 10.44
N ASP A 33 3.59 -3.31 11.77
CA ASP A 33 2.80 -2.27 12.44
C ASP A 33 3.65 -1.33 13.31
N LEU A 34 4.89 -1.07 12.88
CA LEU A 34 5.84 -0.31 13.70
C LEU A 34 5.55 1.18 13.60
N LEU A 35 5.17 1.63 12.39
CA LEU A 35 4.96 3.04 12.08
C LEU A 35 3.62 3.56 12.52
N SER A 36 2.55 2.78 12.34
CA SER A 36 1.23 3.06 12.89
C SER A 36 1.29 3.33 14.40
N ALA A 37 2.14 2.62 15.14
CA ALA A 37 2.37 2.86 16.57
C ALA A 37 2.99 4.23 16.89
N PHE A 38 3.56 4.93 15.90
CA PHE A 38 4.12 6.29 16.02
C PHE A 38 3.30 7.37 15.31
N LEU A 39 2.35 6.99 14.45
CA LEU A 39 1.48 7.93 13.73
C LEU A 39 0.27 8.31 14.58
N SER A 40 -0.11 9.59 14.54
CA SER A 40 -1.38 10.03 15.13
C SER A 40 -2.57 9.40 14.38
N PRO A 41 -3.76 9.30 14.99
CA PRO A 41 -4.94 8.75 14.31
C PRO A 41 -5.25 9.46 12.97
N GLU A 42 -5.04 10.77 12.91
CA GLU A 42 -5.23 11.55 11.68
C GLU A 42 -4.19 11.21 10.61
N GLN A 43 -2.93 11.02 11.00
CA GLN A 43 -1.87 10.60 10.06
C GLN A 43 -2.09 9.18 9.55
N GLN A 44 -2.62 8.28 10.39
CA GLN A 44 -3.00 6.93 9.96
C GLN A 44 -4.14 6.97 8.92
N ARG A 45 -5.15 7.84 9.13
CA ARG A 45 -6.25 8.04 8.18
C ARG A 45 -5.74 8.54 6.83
N LEU A 46 -4.91 9.60 6.83
CA LEU A 46 -4.34 10.17 5.61
C LEU A 46 -3.43 9.17 4.87
N LEU A 47 -2.68 8.37 5.61
CA LEU A 47 -1.86 7.31 5.03
C LEU A 47 -2.75 6.24 4.37
N ALA A 48 -3.82 5.81 5.03
CA ALA A 48 -4.76 4.84 4.48
C ALA A 48 -5.48 5.37 3.22
N GLU A 49 -5.87 6.65 3.20
CA GLU A 49 -6.44 7.32 2.01
C GLU A 49 -5.43 7.38 0.86
N THR A 50 -4.18 7.73 1.17
CA THR A 50 -3.11 7.73 0.16
C THR A 50 -2.92 6.32 -0.42
N GLN A 51 -2.88 5.30 0.43
CA GLN A 51 -2.73 3.90 0.02
C GLN A 51 -3.89 3.40 -0.84
N LEU A 52 -5.10 3.83 -0.51
CA LEU A 52 -6.31 3.53 -1.28
C LEU A 52 -6.22 4.12 -2.70
N VAL A 53 -5.85 5.39 -2.84
CA VAL A 53 -5.69 6.03 -4.16
C VAL A 53 -4.57 5.38 -4.96
N MET A 54 -3.43 5.08 -4.33
CA MET A 54 -2.34 4.36 -4.99
C MET A 54 -2.80 2.99 -5.50
N SER A 55 -3.53 2.22 -4.68
CA SER A 55 -4.06 0.91 -5.06
C SER A 55 -5.01 0.99 -6.26
N LEU A 56 -5.82 2.05 -6.32
CA LEU A 56 -6.73 2.31 -7.43
C LEU A 56 -5.99 2.65 -8.72
N LEU A 57 -5.04 3.58 -8.66
CA LEU A 57 -4.22 3.99 -9.80
C LEU A 57 -3.46 2.81 -10.40
N GLU A 58 -2.83 2.02 -9.53
CA GLU A 58 -2.07 0.85 -9.92
C GLU A 58 -2.98 -0.24 -10.51
N GLY A 59 -4.10 -0.55 -9.84
CA GLY A 59 -5.07 -1.52 -10.34
C GLY A 59 -5.72 -1.13 -11.67
N PHE A 60 -5.96 0.17 -11.89
CA PHE A 60 -6.44 0.68 -13.17
C PHE A 60 -5.39 0.53 -14.27
N SER A 61 -4.12 0.89 -13.98
CA SER A 61 -3.03 0.72 -14.93
C SER A 61 -2.85 -0.75 -15.32
N ASP A 62 -2.85 -1.67 -14.35
CA ASP A 62 -2.73 -3.11 -14.62
C ASP A 62 -3.92 -3.62 -15.45
N TRP A 63 -5.15 -3.20 -15.14
CA TRP A 63 -6.33 -3.55 -15.93
C TRP A 63 -6.26 -3.01 -17.37
N VAL A 64 -5.85 -1.75 -17.56
CA VAL A 64 -5.66 -1.17 -18.91
C VAL A 64 -4.59 -1.93 -19.67
N MET A 65 -3.47 -2.25 -19.04
CA MET A 65 -2.39 -3.03 -19.65
C MET A 65 -2.86 -4.44 -20.05
N ASP A 66 -3.82 -5.03 -19.34
CA ASP A 66 -4.36 -6.35 -19.67
C ASP A 66 -5.48 -6.31 -20.71
N ASP A 67 -6.42 -5.36 -20.64
CA ASP A 67 -7.56 -5.27 -21.59
C ASP A 67 -7.17 -4.59 -22.90
N VAL A 68 -6.51 -3.43 -22.81
CA VAL A 68 -6.04 -2.69 -24.00
C VAL A 68 -4.75 -3.32 -24.53
N GLY A 69 -3.84 -3.74 -23.65
CA GLY A 69 -2.57 -4.32 -24.08
C GLY A 69 -2.76 -5.64 -24.84
N ARG A 70 -3.72 -6.51 -24.48
CA ARG A 70 -4.01 -7.71 -25.29
C ARG A 70 -4.52 -7.41 -26.70
N ARG A 71 -5.20 -6.27 -26.89
CA ARG A 71 -5.74 -5.87 -28.20
C ARG A 71 -4.66 -5.30 -29.13
N ILE A 72 -3.56 -4.78 -28.58
CA ILE A 72 -2.53 -4.04 -29.33
C ILE A 72 -1.18 -4.79 -29.36
N LEU A 73 -0.88 -5.56 -28.31
CA LEU A 73 0.40 -6.24 -28.09
C LEU A 73 0.16 -7.75 -27.89
N PRO A 74 0.41 -8.59 -28.93
CA PRO A 74 0.21 -10.03 -28.86
C PRO A 74 1.00 -10.74 -27.74
N ASP A 75 2.17 -10.19 -27.37
CA ASP A 75 3.11 -10.81 -26.42
C ASP A 75 3.10 -10.17 -25.02
N VAL A 76 2.02 -9.47 -24.64
CA VAL A 76 1.93 -8.72 -23.37
C VAL A 76 2.21 -9.58 -22.13
N GLU A 77 1.81 -10.85 -22.14
CA GLU A 77 2.09 -11.80 -21.05
C GLU A 77 3.60 -12.08 -20.91
N THR A 78 4.31 -12.29 -22.01
CA THR A 78 5.76 -12.53 -22.00
C THR A 78 6.53 -11.31 -21.50
N ILE A 79 6.05 -10.10 -21.82
CA ILE A 79 6.64 -8.85 -21.33
C ILE A 79 6.43 -8.73 -19.81
N ARG A 80 5.23 -9.07 -19.31
CA ARG A 80 4.89 -9.05 -17.88
C ARG A 80 5.78 -10.00 -17.08
N ASP A 81 5.90 -11.25 -17.50
CA ASP A 81 6.71 -12.26 -16.83
C ASP A 81 8.19 -11.83 -16.69
N ARG A 82 8.74 -11.24 -17.76
CA ARG A 82 10.12 -10.72 -17.75
C ARG A 82 10.27 -9.51 -16.83
N PHE A 83 9.29 -8.62 -16.77
CA PHE A 83 9.31 -7.48 -15.86
C PHE A 83 9.22 -7.91 -14.40
N GLU A 84 8.32 -8.84 -14.08
CA GLU A 84 8.18 -9.39 -12.73
C GLU A 84 9.45 -10.12 -12.26
N ALA A 85 10.02 -10.96 -13.12
CA ALA A 85 11.29 -11.64 -12.84
C ALA A 85 12.42 -10.63 -12.53
N ARG A 86 12.50 -9.53 -13.29
CA ARG A 86 13.50 -8.46 -13.07
C ARG A 86 13.26 -7.67 -11.78
N ARG A 87 11.99 -7.43 -11.44
CA ARG A 87 11.56 -6.70 -10.24
C ARG A 87 11.82 -7.51 -8.97
N GLY A 88 11.64 -8.84 -9.02
CA GLY A 88 12.02 -9.76 -7.94
C GLY A 88 13.53 -9.87 -7.74
N ALA A 89 14.31 -9.79 -8.83
CA ALA A 89 15.77 -9.89 -8.81
C ALA A 89 16.50 -8.62 -8.34
N ARG A 90 15.92 -7.42 -8.54
CA ARG A 90 16.59 -6.12 -8.24
C ARG A 90 16.40 -5.56 -6.83
N ARG A 91 15.43 -6.04 -6.03
CA ARG A 91 15.25 -5.55 -4.66
C ARG A 91 16.30 -6.14 -3.72
N GLY A 92 17.35 -5.38 -3.41
CA GLY A 92 18.36 -5.72 -2.41
C GLY A 92 17.79 -5.86 -0.99
N GLY A 93 18.47 -6.60 -0.12
CA GLY A 93 17.97 -6.92 1.23
C GLY A 93 17.68 -5.70 2.11
N LEU A 94 18.44 -4.61 1.95
CA LEU A 94 18.24 -3.36 2.68
C LEU A 94 16.97 -2.60 2.26
N ASP A 95 16.66 -2.57 0.96
CA ASP A 95 15.46 -1.91 0.42
C ASP A 95 14.16 -2.60 0.89
N ARG A 96 14.18 -3.95 0.97
CA ARG A 96 13.07 -4.73 1.54
C ARG A 96 12.91 -4.50 3.05
N LEU A 97 14.02 -4.35 3.77
CA LEU A 97 14.00 -4.13 5.21
C LEU A 97 13.45 -2.74 5.55
N VAL A 98 13.87 -1.71 4.82
CA VAL A 98 13.36 -0.33 4.95
C VAL A 98 11.89 -0.28 4.58
N SER A 99 11.47 -0.91 3.47
CA SER A 99 10.04 -0.95 3.08
C SER A 99 9.17 -1.65 4.13
N ARG A 100 9.61 -2.79 4.68
CA ARG A 100 8.92 -3.47 5.80
C ARG A 100 8.87 -2.65 7.06
N LEU A 101 9.97 -1.99 7.41
CA LEU A 101 10.05 -1.13 8.58
C LEU A 101 9.17 0.11 8.43
N ILE A 102 9.01 0.61 7.19
CA ILE A 102 8.18 1.78 6.91
C ILE A 102 6.67 1.40 6.78
N GLY A 103 6.32 0.11 6.87
CA GLY A 103 4.96 -0.33 6.50
C GLY A 103 4.60 -0.05 5.03
N LEU A 104 5.59 0.33 4.22
CA LEU A 104 5.56 0.49 2.77
C LEU A 104 5.75 -0.86 2.05
N ASP A 105 5.73 -1.97 2.77
CA ASP A 105 5.48 -3.29 2.17
C ASP A 105 3.97 -3.39 1.91
N LEU A 106 3.47 -2.49 1.06
CA LEU A 106 2.14 -2.52 0.46
C LEU A 106 2.20 -3.63 -0.60
N LYS A 107 2.14 -4.84 -0.05
CA LYS A 107 2.30 -6.11 -0.72
C LYS A 107 1.33 -6.21 -1.89
N LEU A 108 1.77 -6.89 -2.93
CA LEU A 108 1.04 -7.58 -4.00
C LEU A 108 -0.47 -7.85 -3.85
N GLU A 109 -0.95 -8.02 -2.63
CA GLU A 109 -2.36 -8.15 -2.27
C GLU A 109 -3.19 -6.89 -2.58
N GLN A 110 -2.59 -5.69 -2.48
CA GLN A 110 -3.24 -4.42 -2.83
C GLN A 110 -3.39 -4.23 -4.34
N TYR A 111 -2.38 -4.62 -5.14
CA TYR A 111 -2.48 -4.65 -6.61
C TYR A 111 -3.70 -5.47 -7.05
N ARG A 112 -3.86 -6.67 -6.48
CA ARG A 112 -4.98 -7.56 -6.77
C ARG A 112 -6.33 -7.02 -6.29
N LYS A 113 -6.36 -6.17 -5.26
CA LYS A 113 -7.61 -5.53 -4.82
C LYS A 113 -8.03 -4.44 -5.80
N GLY A 114 -7.11 -3.55 -6.17
CA GLY A 114 -7.37 -2.49 -7.15
C GLY A 114 -7.81 -3.05 -8.50
N GLU A 115 -7.08 -4.04 -9.02
CA GLU A 115 -7.40 -4.70 -10.30
C GLU A 115 -8.80 -5.35 -10.26
N ARG A 116 -9.10 -6.13 -9.22
CA ARG A 116 -10.43 -6.75 -9.05
C ARG A 116 -11.54 -5.72 -8.94
N PHE A 117 -11.28 -4.59 -8.28
CA PHE A 117 -12.23 -3.50 -8.19
C PHE A 117 -12.52 -2.91 -9.57
N VAL A 118 -11.50 -2.51 -10.32
CA VAL A 118 -11.64 -1.90 -11.66
C VAL A 118 -12.33 -2.86 -12.63
N ALA A 119 -11.92 -4.13 -12.65
CA ALA A 119 -12.57 -5.17 -13.45
C ALA A 119 -14.05 -5.37 -13.04
N GLY A 120 -14.35 -5.28 -11.74
CA GLY A 120 -15.70 -5.33 -11.21
C GLY A 120 -16.57 -4.15 -11.63
N VAL A 121 -16.04 -2.93 -11.56
CA VAL A 121 -16.71 -1.70 -12.03
C VAL A 121 -17.04 -1.81 -13.51
N TYR A 122 -16.05 -2.21 -14.33
CA TYR A 122 -16.25 -2.41 -15.76
C TYR A 122 -17.35 -3.45 -16.05
N ARG A 123 -17.35 -4.57 -15.33
CA ARG A 123 -18.36 -5.62 -15.49
C ARG A 123 -19.78 -5.17 -15.11
N VAL A 124 -19.91 -4.26 -14.14
CA VAL A 124 -21.22 -3.77 -13.66
C VAL A 124 -21.74 -2.61 -14.49
N GLY A 125 -20.89 -1.65 -14.85
CA GLY A 125 -21.31 -0.37 -15.45
C GLY A 125 -20.59 0.00 -16.75
N GLY A 126 -19.73 -0.88 -17.28
CA GLY A 126 -19.01 -0.66 -18.54
C GLY A 126 -18.01 0.48 -18.51
N GLU A 127 -17.58 0.92 -19.70
CA GLU A 127 -16.64 2.03 -19.88
C GLU A 127 -17.17 3.35 -19.27
N ALA A 128 -18.48 3.58 -19.36
CA ALA A 128 -19.11 4.79 -18.83
C ALA A 128 -18.93 4.89 -17.31
N ALA A 129 -19.09 3.79 -16.57
CA ALA A 129 -18.84 3.79 -15.13
C ALA A 129 -17.35 3.93 -14.79
N LEU A 130 -16.46 3.32 -15.57
CA LEU A 130 -15.01 3.49 -15.38
C LEU A 130 -14.56 4.93 -15.60
N ALA A 131 -15.10 5.63 -16.60
CA ALA A 131 -14.72 7.02 -16.87
C ALA A 131 -14.96 7.93 -15.66
N ARG A 132 -15.99 7.62 -14.86
CA ARG A 132 -16.36 8.40 -13.68
C ARG A 132 -15.37 8.35 -12.53
N LEU A 133 -14.47 7.36 -12.50
CA LEU A 133 -13.38 7.32 -11.52
C LEU A 133 -12.54 8.60 -11.51
N TRP A 134 -12.56 9.35 -12.62
CA TRP A 134 -11.73 10.52 -12.84
C TRP A 134 -12.50 11.84 -12.72
N ASP A 135 -13.79 11.81 -12.37
CA ASP A 135 -14.64 13.01 -12.28
C ASP A 135 -14.21 13.93 -11.12
N GLY A 136 -13.55 13.38 -10.09
CA GLY A 136 -13.06 14.15 -8.95
C GLY A 136 -12.76 13.27 -7.72
N PRO A 137 -12.25 13.86 -6.63
CA PRO A 137 -11.95 13.15 -5.38
C PRO A 137 -13.18 12.42 -4.79
N GLU A 138 -14.37 12.97 -4.95
CA GLU A 138 -15.64 12.40 -4.52
C GLU A 138 -16.00 11.10 -5.25
N ALA A 139 -15.48 10.90 -6.46
CA ALA A 139 -15.69 9.67 -7.21
C ALA A 139 -14.73 8.55 -6.78
N LEU A 140 -13.72 8.83 -5.96
CA LEU A 140 -12.81 7.80 -5.47
C LEU A 140 -13.55 6.78 -4.59
N PRO A 141 -13.24 5.49 -4.69
CA PRO A 141 -13.88 4.45 -3.89
C PRO A 141 -13.45 4.55 -2.43
N ALA A 142 -14.37 4.37 -1.51
CA ALA A 142 -14.04 4.15 -0.10
C ALA A 142 -13.42 2.75 0.09
N ALA A 143 -12.72 2.54 1.21
CA ALA A 143 -12.09 1.26 1.51
C ALA A 143 -13.09 0.08 1.49
N ALA A 144 -14.33 0.30 1.95
CA ALA A 144 -15.39 -0.71 1.92
C ALA A 144 -15.88 -1.04 0.50
N GLU A 145 -15.77 -0.09 -0.43
CA GLU A 145 -16.24 -0.24 -1.81
C GLU A 145 -15.24 -0.98 -2.69
N LEU A 146 -13.96 -1.05 -2.31
CA LEU A 146 -12.96 -1.84 -3.02
C LEU A 146 -13.33 -3.33 -3.10
N ASP A 147 -14.03 -3.84 -2.09
CA ASP A 147 -14.50 -5.23 -2.04
C ASP A 147 -15.95 -5.38 -2.59
N ASP A 148 -16.68 -4.28 -2.83
CA ASP A 148 -17.99 -4.25 -3.50
C ASP A 148 -18.04 -3.16 -4.60
N PRO A 149 -17.55 -3.47 -5.82
CA PRO A 149 -17.57 -2.55 -6.94
C PRO A 149 -18.99 -2.10 -7.33
N GLY A 150 -20.01 -2.93 -7.04
CA GLY A 150 -21.39 -2.58 -7.34
C GLY A 150 -21.94 -1.49 -6.43
N ALA A 151 -21.52 -1.46 -5.15
CA ALA A 151 -21.85 -0.36 -4.24
C ALA A 151 -21.29 0.96 -4.74
N TRP A 152 -20.04 0.97 -5.21
CA TRP A 152 -19.44 2.15 -5.81
C TRP A 152 -20.24 2.63 -7.02
N VAL A 153 -20.50 1.73 -7.99
CA VAL A 153 -21.25 2.10 -9.20
C VAL A 153 -22.62 2.69 -8.86
N ARG A 154 -23.34 2.14 -7.88
CA ARG A 154 -24.62 2.72 -7.44
C ARG A 154 -24.44 4.13 -6.86
N ARG A 155 -23.43 4.34 -6.03
CA ARG A 155 -23.15 5.66 -5.43
C ARG A 155 -22.86 6.71 -6.48
N VAL A 156 -21.93 6.43 -7.41
CA VAL A 156 -21.64 7.37 -8.47
C VAL A 156 -22.81 7.49 -9.44
N ALA A 157 -23.41 6.40 -9.94
CA ALA A 157 -24.51 6.46 -10.92
C ALA A 157 -25.72 7.32 -10.49
N HIS A 158 -25.93 7.52 -9.19
CA HIS A 158 -26.99 8.36 -8.63
C HIS A 158 -26.52 9.75 -8.16
N ALA A 159 -25.23 10.05 -8.24
CA ALA A 159 -24.63 11.37 -8.02
C ALA A 159 -24.45 12.10 -9.34
#